data_AF-A0A945TRU8-F1
#
_entry.id   AF-A0A945TRU8-F1
#
_cell.length_a   1.000
_cell.length_b   1.000
_cell.length_c   1.000
_cell.angle_alpha   90.00
_cell.angle_beta   90.00
_cell.angle_gamma   90.00
#
_symmetry.space_group_name_H-M   'P 1'
#
loop_
_entity.id
_entity.type
_entity.pdbx_description
1 polymer ?
#
loop_
_entity_poly.entity_id
_entity_poly.type
_entity_poly.pdbx_seq_one_letter_code
_entity_poly.pdbx_strand_id
1 'polypeptide(L)' 'GFAFDRQARGSHEIWWNPDTRQRTTIPNHPGDMPEGTLSAILKQAGVTAEEFLGA' A
#
# COMPACT_ATOMS: atom_id res chain seq x y z
N GLY A 1 1.64 11.83 5.22
CA GLY A 1 1.26 10.39 5.17
C GLY A 1 0.63 10.04 3.83
N PHE A 2 0.35 8.76 3.55
CA PHE A 2 -0.31 8.38 2.29
C PHE A 2 -1.75 8.92 2.21
N ALA A 3 -2.15 9.37 1.03
CA ALA A 3 -3.50 9.80 0.68
C ALA A 3 -3.97 9.11 -0.60
N PHE A 4 -5.27 8.89 -0.73
CA PHE A 4 -5.86 8.36 -1.95
C PHE A 4 -5.58 9.32 -3.12
N ASP A 5 -5.03 8.79 -4.21
CA ASP A 5 -4.72 9.53 -5.43
C ASP A 5 -5.84 9.29 -6.47
N ARG A 6 -6.03 8.02 -6.86
CA ARG A 6 -7.04 7.65 -7.86
C ARG A 6 -7.32 6.14 -7.87
N GLN A 7 -8.41 5.75 -8.52
CA GLN A 7 -8.67 4.36 -8.84
C GLN A 7 -7.70 3.82 -9.89
N ALA A 8 -7.34 2.55 -9.76
CA ALA A 8 -6.65 1.75 -10.77
C ALA A 8 -7.65 0.82 -11.47
N ARG A 9 -7.16 -0.29 -12.06
CA ARG A 9 -8.03 -1.26 -12.73
C ARG A 9 -8.86 -2.04 -11.71
N GLY A 10 -10.18 -2.06 -11.91
CA GLY A 10 -11.10 -2.79 -11.05
C GLY A 10 -11.20 -2.12 -9.67
N SER A 11 -11.11 -2.91 -8.61
CA SER A 11 -11.22 -2.41 -7.24
C SER A 11 -9.86 -2.06 -6.61
N HIS A 12 -8.83 -1.80 -7.41
CA HIS A 12 -7.52 -1.41 -6.90
C HIS A 12 -7.42 0.12 -6.78
N GLU A 13 -6.74 0.59 -5.75
CA GLU A 13 -6.57 2.02 -5.47
C GLU A 13 -5.09 2.40 -5.55
N ILE A 14 -4.79 3.59 -6.06
CA ILE A 14 -3.45 4.17 -6.02
C ILE A 14 -3.41 5.17 -4.87
N TRP A 15 -2.39 5.02 -4.02
CA TRP A 15 -2.14 5.88 -2.88
C TRP A 15 -0.80 6.60 -3.04
N TRP A 16 -0.77 7.90 -2.73
CA TRP A 16 0.39 8.78 -2.87
C TRP A 16 0.74 9.41 -1.53
N ASN A 17 2.03 9.43 -1.20
CA ASN A 17 2.54 10.20 -0.08
C ASN A 17 3.29 11.45 -0.61
N PRO A 18 2.78 12.68 -0.40
CA PRO A 18 3.43 13.90 -0.88
C PRO A 18 4.76 14.19 -0.17
N ASP A 19 4.94 13.69 1.06
CA ASP A 19 6.12 13.96 1.88
C ASP A 19 7.31 13.11 1.44
N THR A 20 7.07 11.81 1.18
CA THR A 20 8.12 10.85 0.80
C THR A 20 8.20 10.61 -0.70
N ARG A 21 7.24 11.13 -1.46
CA ARG A 21 7.06 10.90 -2.90
C ARG A 21 6.92 9.43 -3.29
N GLN A 22 6.43 8.61 -2.38
CA GLN A 22 6.19 7.19 -2.61
C GLN A 22 4.76 6.93 -3.11
N ARG A 23 4.59 5.90 -3.94
CA ARG A 23 3.30 5.41 -4.44
C ARG A 23 3.16 3.93 -4.20
N THR A 24 1.96 3.49 -3.84
CA THR A 24 1.61 2.07 -3.81
C THR A 24 0.22 1.84 -4.40
N THR A 25 -0.05 0.62 -4.83
CA THR A 25 -1.38 0.18 -5.29
C THR A 25 -1.93 -0.82 -4.30
N ILE A 26 -3.10 -0.50 -3.73
CA ILE A 26 -3.76 -1.32 -2.70
C ILE A 26 -4.97 -2.01 -3.35
N PRO A 27 -5.04 -3.35 -3.38
CA PRO A 27 -6.27 -4.06 -3.72
C PRO A 27 -7.35 -3.76 -2.67
N ASN A 28 -8.50 -3.25 -3.09
CA ASN A 28 -9.66 -3.03 -2.24
C ASN A 28 -10.77 -4.02 -2.64
N HIS A 29 -10.63 -5.28 -2.23
CA HIS A 29 -11.65 -6.31 -2.39
C HIS A 29 -11.83 -7.09 -1.08
N PRO A 30 -13.00 -7.71 -0.86
CA PRO A 30 -13.22 -8.53 0.33
C PRO A 30 -12.31 -9.75 0.37
N GLY A 31 -11.86 -10.13 1.56
CA GLY A 31 -11.02 -11.31 1.80
C GLY A 31 -9.60 -10.96 2.24
N ASP A 32 -8.77 -12.00 2.39
CA ASP A 32 -7.39 -11.83 2.83
C ASP A 32 -6.47 -11.43 1.67
N MET A 33 -5.52 -10.55 1.98
CA MET A 33 -4.44 -10.21 1.07
C MET A 33 -3.31 -11.24 1.19
N PRO A 34 -2.79 -11.80 0.08
CA PRO A 34 -1.62 -12.66 0.13
C PRO A 34 -0.43 -11.94 0.78
N GLU A 35 0.35 -12.66 1.59
CA GLU A 35 1.51 -12.09 2.29
C GLU A 35 2.50 -11.42 1.33
N GLY A 36 2.76 -12.03 0.17
CA GLY A 36 3.61 -11.44 -0.87
C GLY A 36 3.09 -10.11 -1.42
N THR A 37 1.76 -9.94 -1.49
CA THR A 37 1.13 -8.69 -1.90
C THR A 37 1.30 -7.62 -0.82
N LEU A 38 1.07 -7.97 0.44
CA LEU A 38 1.33 -7.06 1.57
C LEU A 38 2.79 -6.62 1.60
N SER A 39 3.73 -7.57 1.48
CA SER A 39 5.18 -7.30 1.44
C SER A 39 5.55 -6.34 0.30
N ALA A 40 4.97 -6.52 -0.89
CA ALA A 40 5.19 -5.62 -2.01
C ALA A 40 4.67 -4.19 -1.76
N ILE A 41 3.50 -4.07 -1.12
CA ILE A 41 2.93 -2.77 -0.72
C ILE A 41 3.83 -2.07 0.29
N LEU A 42 4.27 -2.77 1.35
CA LEU A 42 5.16 -2.22 2.37
C LEU A 42 6.49 -1.76 1.75
N LYS A 43 7.08 -2.55 0.86
CA LYS A 43 8.29 -2.18 0.13
C LYS A 43 8.10 -0.93 -0.74
N GLN A 44 6.98 -0.81 -1.44
CA GLN A 44 6.65 0.38 -2.24
C GLN A 44 6.36 1.61 -1.38
N ALA A 45 5.86 1.39 -0.16
CA ALA A 45 5.61 2.42 0.83
C ALA A 45 6.85 2.80 1.64
N GLY A 46 7.95 2.06 1.49
CA GLY A 46 9.19 2.27 2.23
C GLY A 46 9.01 2.00 3.73
N VAL A 47 8.13 1.07 4.07
CA VAL A 47 7.81 0.65 5.44
C VAL A 47 8.38 -0.74 5.66
N THR A 48 9.11 -0.95 6.76
CA THR A 48 9.60 -2.29 7.12
C THR A 48 8.50 -3.13 7.76
N ALA A 49 8.71 -4.45 7.83
CA ALA A 49 7.76 -5.33 8.51
C ALA A 49 7.67 -4.99 10.01
N GLU A 50 8.79 -4.63 10.63
CA GLU A 50 8.84 -4.23 12.04
C GLU A 50 8.04 -2.94 12.29
N GLU A 51 8.24 -1.90 11.46
CA GLU A 51 7.48 -0.65 11.53
C GLU A 51 5.97 -0.89 11.37
N PHE A 52 5.58 -1.80 10.47
CA PHE A 52 4.19 -2.16 10.23
C PHE A 52 3.56 -2.92 11.42
N LEU A 53 4.31 -3.85 12.02
CA LEU A 53 3.84 -4.62 13.17
C LEU A 53 3.86 -3.81 14.48
N GLY A 54 4.46 -2.60 14.46
CA GLY A 54 4.58 -1.75 15.64
C GLY A 54 5.43 -2.37 16.75
N ALA A 55 6.39 -3.21 16.35
CA ALA A 55 7.28 -3.95 17.25
C ALA A 55 8.54 -3.13 17.61
#